data_AF-A0AAN6M048-F1
#
_entry.id   AF-A0AAN6M048-F1
#
_cell.length_a   1.000
_cell.length_b   1.000
_cell.length_c   1.000
_cell.angle_alpha   90.00
_cell.angle_beta   90.00
_cell.angle_gamma   90.00
#
_symmetry.space_group_name_H-M   'P 1'
#
loop_
_entity.id
_entity.type
_entity.pdbx_description
1 polymer ?
#
loop_
_entity_poly.entity_id
_entity_poly.type
_entity_poly.pdbx_seq_one_letter_code
_entity_poly.pdbx_strand_id
1 'polypeptide(L)'
;MLTSPVPLEIHLDGWEGPSKAFFIEFQMDHYDNYGSDQGMLSDAPAWWFLNAAIPRVLQYGNDRNNIPCSCWSSGCGEFDAFEILGRGEVRAKSTIHRQGNLEGGDSNYFLRPVGRTIKFAVVFHDWNITARVLDDDFDLSASLTQEQIDDILAYDANDYSHSLFSIGD
;
A
#
# COMPACT_ATOMS: atom_id res chain seq x y z
N MET A 1 1.17 -7.34 32.56
CA MET A 1 0.39 -7.44 31.32
C MET A 1 0.23 -6.02 30.78
N LEU A 2 1.04 -5.66 29.79
CA LEU A 2 0.94 -4.41 29.04
C LEU A 2 0.78 -4.84 27.58
N THR A 3 -0.45 -4.90 27.11
CA THR A 3 -0.78 -5.04 25.69
C THR A 3 -1.32 -3.70 25.23
N SER A 4 -0.41 -2.75 24.98
CA SER A 4 -0.74 -1.63 24.11
C SER A 4 -0.18 -2.01 22.74
N PRO A 5 -1.00 -2.18 21.70
CA PRO A 5 -0.47 -2.33 20.36
C PRO A 5 0.15 -0.98 20.00
N VAL A 6 1.47 -0.95 19.87
CA VAL A 6 2.16 0.18 19.23
C VAL A 6 1.75 0.12 17.75
N PRO A 7 1.39 1.25 17.10
CA PRO A 7 1.26 1.28 15.65
C PRO A 7 2.57 0.77 15.06
N LEU A 8 2.50 -0.34 14.34
CA LEU A 8 3.69 -0.97 13.78
C LEU A 8 3.95 -0.31 12.42
N GLU A 9 4.85 0.66 12.39
CA GLU A 9 5.39 1.17 11.13
C GLU A 9 6.58 0.30 10.74
N ILE A 10 6.41 -0.54 9.72
CA ILE A 10 7.49 -1.34 9.14
C ILE A 10 7.91 -0.69 7.82
N HIS A 11 9.19 -0.37 7.69
CA HIS A 11 9.78 0.09 6.44
C HIS A 11 10.56 -1.06 5.78
N LEU A 12 10.28 -1.30 4.49
CA LEU A 12 11.01 -2.26 3.66
C LEU A 12 11.59 -1.54 2.45
N ASP A 13 12.91 -1.60 2.30
CA ASP A 13 13.60 -1.05 1.14
C ASP A 13 13.47 -2.01 -0.07
N GLY A 14 12.96 -1.50 -1.19
CA GLY A 14 13.00 -2.20 -2.47
C GLY A 14 14.38 -2.12 -3.14
N TRP A 15 14.56 -2.87 -4.23
CA TRP A 15 15.78 -2.86 -5.06
C TRP A 15 15.51 -2.32 -6.47
N GLU A 16 16.55 -2.04 -7.23
CA GLU A 16 16.45 -1.57 -8.63
C GLU A 16 15.83 -2.64 -9.57
N GLY A 17 15.38 -2.20 -10.74
CA GLY A 17 14.79 -3.07 -11.77
C GLY A 17 13.26 -2.97 -11.85
N PRO A 18 12.67 -3.42 -12.97
CA PRO A 18 11.23 -3.26 -13.24
C PRO A 18 10.37 -4.30 -12.51
N SER A 19 10.97 -5.41 -12.08
CA SER A 19 10.27 -6.54 -11.49
C SER A 19 10.68 -6.76 -10.04
N LYS A 20 9.71 -6.71 -9.13
CA LYS A 20 9.86 -7.02 -7.71
C LYS A 20 8.49 -7.33 -7.10
N ALA A 21 8.49 -8.16 -6.05
CA ALA A 21 7.26 -8.56 -5.38
C ALA A 21 7.42 -8.41 -3.87
N PHE A 22 6.39 -7.89 -3.23
CA PHE A 22 6.28 -7.70 -1.78
C PHE A 22 5.08 -8.48 -1.28
N PHE A 23 5.26 -9.16 -0.15
CA PHE A 23 4.24 -10.00 0.45
C PHE A 23 4.11 -9.66 1.93
N ILE A 24 2.89 -9.66 2.42
CA ILE A 24 2.60 -9.38 3.81
C ILE A 24 1.39 -10.19 4.27
N GLU A 25 1.40 -10.59 5.53
CA GLU A 25 0.22 -11.07 6.24
C GLU A 25 -0.14 -10.04 7.30
N PHE A 26 -1.38 -9.56 7.30
CA PHE A 26 -1.81 -8.51 8.24
C PHE A 26 -3.29 -8.62 8.61
N GLN A 27 -3.62 -7.94 9.71
CA GLN A 27 -4.96 -7.68 10.21
C GLN A 27 -5.11 -6.17 10.42
N MET A 28 -6.28 -5.62 10.11
CA MET A 28 -6.58 -4.19 10.25
C MET A 28 -7.87 -4.01 11.03
N ASP A 29 -7.83 -4.20 12.35
CA ASP A 29 -8.99 -3.89 13.20
C ASP A 29 -9.19 -2.39 13.35
N HIS A 30 -10.38 -2.02 13.82
CA HIS A 30 -10.70 -0.64 14.15
C HIS A 30 -9.95 -0.16 15.37
N TYR A 31 -9.14 0.89 15.19
CA TYR A 31 -8.44 1.57 16.27
C TYR A 31 -8.40 3.06 16.00
N ASP A 32 -8.95 3.82 16.94
CA ASP A 32 -8.75 5.26 16.94
C ASP A 32 -7.41 5.63 17.54
N ASN A 33 -6.83 6.71 17.01
CA ASN A 33 -5.69 7.37 17.60
C ASN A 33 -6.05 7.90 19.00
N TYR A 34 -5.10 7.83 19.93
CA TYR A 34 -5.27 8.40 21.26
C TYR A 34 -4.69 9.82 21.29
N GLY A 35 -5.52 10.80 21.64
CA GLY A 35 -5.08 12.20 21.85
C GLY A 35 -5.35 13.11 20.66
N SER A 36 -4.32 13.77 20.13
CA SER A 36 -4.41 14.65 18.96
C SER A 36 -3.87 13.92 17.74
N ASP A 37 -4.65 13.83 16.68
CA ASP A 37 -4.26 13.21 15.42
C ASP A 37 -3.26 14.06 14.64
N GLN A 38 -2.90 15.25 15.14
CA GLN A 38 -2.07 16.24 14.42
C GLN A 38 -2.61 16.58 13.02
N GLY A 39 -3.93 16.45 12.82
CA GLY A 39 -4.59 16.62 11.53
C GLY A 39 -4.57 15.40 10.61
N MET A 40 -4.08 14.24 11.07
CA MET A 40 -4.12 12.97 10.34
C MET A 40 -5.49 12.27 10.50
N LEU A 41 -5.76 11.30 9.62
CA LEU A 41 -6.95 10.46 9.71
C LEU A 41 -6.78 9.40 10.82
N SER A 42 -7.74 9.34 11.73
CA SER A 42 -7.86 8.25 12.72
C SER A 42 -8.56 7.04 12.11
N ASP A 43 -8.20 5.83 12.54
CA ASP A 43 -8.79 4.57 12.07
C ASP A 43 -8.71 4.36 10.55
N ALA A 44 -7.61 4.85 9.97
CA ALA A 44 -7.32 4.86 8.54
C ALA A 44 -5.98 4.15 8.26
N PRO A 45 -5.84 2.85 8.57
CA PRO A 45 -4.60 2.14 8.30
C PRO A 45 -4.38 2.00 6.79
N ALA A 46 -3.10 2.02 6.40
CA ALA A 46 -2.70 1.88 5.00
C ALA A 46 -1.47 0.97 4.87
N TRP A 47 -1.40 0.27 3.75
CA TRP A 47 -0.15 -0.28 3.22
C TRP A 47 0.12 0.32 1.84
N TRP A 48 1.28 0.94 1.71
CA TRP A 48 1.59 1.89 0.64
C TRP A 48 3.09 1.94 0.38
N PHE A 49 3.46 2.47 -0.77
CA PHE A 49 4.80 2.47 -1.31
C PHE A 49 5.18 3.88 -1.73
N LEU A 50 6.31 4.34 -1.20
CA LEU A 50 6.90 5.63 -1.56
C LEU A 50 8.16 5.40 -2.39
N ASN A 51 8.42 6.33 -3.30
CA ASN A 51 9.74 6.43 -3.89
C ASN A 51 10.77 6.72 -2.78
N ALA A 52 11.86 5.94 -2.78
CA ALA A 52 12.86 5.98 -1.71
C ALA A 52 13.54 7.36 -1.52
N ALA A 53 13.42 8.29 -2.48
CA ALA A 53 13.86 9.66 -2.29
C ALA A 53 13.05 10.42 -1.22
N ILE A 54 11.78 10.06 -0.99
CA ILE A 54 10.90 10.69 -0.01
C ILE A 54 11.40 10.46 1.42
N PRO A 55 11.51 9.20 1.92
CA PRO A 55 11.95 8.96 3.30
C PRO A 55 13.41 9.36 3.55
N ARG A 56 14.25 9.44 2.51
CA ARG A 56 15.64 9.95 2.63
C ARG A 56 15.74 11.44 2.93
N VAL A 57 14.67 12.20 2.71
CA VAL A 57 14.63 13.64 2.99
C VAL A 57 13.63 13.91 4.12
N LEU A 58 12.34 13.78 3.82
CA LEU A 58 11.23 13.99 4.74
C LEU A 58 9.94 13.60 4.02
N GLN A 59 9.10 12.79 4.66
CA GLN A 59 7.77 12.45 4.13
C GLN A 59 6.77 13.58 4.34
N TYR A 60 6.65 14.07 5.58
CA TYR A 60 5.74 15.15 5.97
C TYR A 60 6.50 16.35 6.51
N GLY A 61 6.26 17.54 5.95
CA GLY A 61 6.73 18.81 6.49
C GLY A 61 7.31 19.76 5.45
N ASN A 62 7.49 21.00 5.90
CA ASN A 62 7.97 22.12 5.09
C ASN A 62 9.26 22.70 5.69
N ASP A 63 10.03 23.41 4.86
CA ASP A 63 11.16 24.21 5.31
C ASP A 63 10.69 25.48 6.06
N ARG A 64 11.65 26.28 6.54
CA ARG A 64 11.37 27.55 7.25
C ARG A 64 10.62 28.61 6.43
N ASN A 65 10.57 28.45 5.11
CA ASN A 65 9.85 29.34 4.19
C ASN A 65 8.50 28.74 3.76
N ASN A 66 8.06 27.65 4.42
CA ASN A 66 6.84 26.92 4.11
C ASN A 66 6.84 26.25 2.72
N ILE A 67 8.02 25.82 2.24
CA ILE A 67 8.19 25.05 1.01
C ILE A 67 8.23 23.55 1.36
N PRO A 68 7.42 22.68 0.73
CA PRO A 68 7.48 21.23 0.97
C PRO A 68 8.88 20.67 0.75
N CYS A 69 9.39 19.92 1.74
CA CYS A 69 10.68 19.23 1.60
C CYS A 69 10.56 17.88 0.90
N SER A 70 9.36 17.30 0.90
CA SER A 70 9.08 16.02 0.26
C SER A 70 9.05 16.17 -1.25
N CYS A 71 9.79 15.31 -1.95
CA CYS A 71 9.71 15.26 -3.42
C CYS A 71 8.40 14.61 -3.92
N TRP A 72 7.54 14.14 -3.02
CA TRP A 72 6.18 13.71 -3.35
C TRP A 72 5.44 14.79 -4.13
N SER A 73 5.47 16.04 -3.65
CA SER A 73 4.83 17.19 -4.32
C SER A 73 5.48 17.57 -5.65
N SER A 74 6.67 17.05 -5.94
CA SER A 74 7.42 17.31 -7.17
C SER A 74 7.54 16.08 -8.08
N GLY A 75 6.82 14.99 -7.80
CA GLY A 75 6.70 13.87 -8.73
C GLY A 75 7.42 12.58 -8.35
N CYS A 76 7.92 12.44 -7.13
CA CYS A 76 8.48 11.16 -6.67
C CYS A 76 7.46 10.02 -6.69
N GLY A 77 6.18 10.34 -6.52
CA GLY A 77 5.07 9.41 -6.65
C GLY A 77 4.88 8.50 -5.44
N GLU A 78 3.72 7.87 -5.42
CA GLU A 78 3.23 7.00 -4.36
C GLU A 78 2.24 5.99 -4.93
N PHE A 79 2.25 4.78 -4.37
CA PHE A 79 1.28 3.75 -4.66
C PHE A 79 0.68 3.23 -3.36
N ASP A 80 -0.59 3.53 -3.15
CA ASP A 80 -1.40 2.99 -2.07
C ASP A 80 -1.92 1.64 -2.51
N ALA A 81 -1.40 0.57 -1.93
CA ALA A 81 -1.83 -0.77 -2.27
C ALA A 81 -3.12 -1.14 -1.55
N PHE A 82 -3.25 -0.73 -0.29
CA PHE A 82 -4.40 -1.03 0.55
C PHE A 82 -4.60 0.12 1.54
N GLU A 83 -5.46 1.09 1.20
CA GLU A 83 -5.67 2.28 2.02
C GLU A 83 -7.13 2.43 2.47
N ILE A 84 -7.33 2.60 3.77
CA ILE A 84 -8.61 3.01 4.36
C ILE A 84 -8.68 4.54 4.37
N LEU A 85 -9.58 5.12 3.59
CA LEU A 85 -9.68 6.57 3.39
C LEU A 85 -10.56 7.30 4.42
N GLY A 86 -11.08 6.59 5.44
CA GLY A 86 -12.01 7.18 6.40
C GLY A 86 -12.16 6.38 7.67
N ARG A 87 -12.43 7.09 8.76
CA ARG A 87 -12.70 6.49 10.07
C ARG A 87 -13.92 5.57 10.00
N GLY A 88 -13.77 4.34 10.48
CA GLY A 88 -14.83 3.33 10.47
C GLY A 88 -15.08 2.69 9.10
N GLU A 89 -14.32 3.07 8.06
CA GLU A 89 -14.48 2.49 6.73
C GLU A 89 -13.94 1.06 6.68
N VAL A 90 -14.57 0.28 5.79
CA VAL A 90 -14.25 -1.13 5.55
C VAL A 90 -13.81 -1.40 4.11
N ARG A 91 -13.88 -0.38 3.25
CA ARG A 91 -13.44 -0.48 1.86
C ARG A 91 -12.04 0.13 1.74
N ALA A 92 -11.07 -0.71 1.48
CA ALA A 92 -9.72 -0.27 1.15
C ALA A 92 -9.60 -0.04 -0.35
N LYS A 93 -8.97 1.07 -0.73
CA LYS A 93 -8.74 1.44 -2.12
C LYS A 93 -7.27 1.27 -2.46
N SER A 94 -7.01 0.99 -3.72
CA SER A 94 -5.68 1.18 -4.31
C SER A 94 -5.67 2.44 -5.16
N THR A 95 -4.62 3.24 -5.00
CA THR A 95 -4.46 4.52 -5.67
C THR A 95 -3.01 4.70 -6.09
N ILE A 96 -2.78 5.32 -7.25
CA ILE A 96 -1.47 5.80 -7.65
C ILE A 96 -1.47 7.32 -7.71
N HIS A 97 -0.50 7.94 -7.04
CA HIS A 97 -0.27 9.38 -7.08
C HIS A 97 0.99 9.66 -7.91
N ARG A 98 0.83 10.44 -8.99
CA ARG A 98 1.92 10.83 -9.91
C ARG A 98 1.99 12.34 -10.08
N GLN A 99 3.14 12.80 -10.59
CA GLN A 99 3.37 14.23 -10.88
C GLN A 99 2.25 14.81 -11.77
N GLY A 100 1.83 16.04 -11.48
CA GLY A 100 0.75 16.71 -12.21
C GLY A 100 -0.65 16.33 -11.71
N ASN A 101 -0.76 15.77 -10.50
CA ASN A 101 -2.00 15.24 -9.92
C ASN A 101 -2.68 14.21 -10.83
N LEU A 102 -1.86 13.39 -11.49
CA LEU A 102 -2.34 12.25 -12.24
C LEU A 102 -2.62 11.11 -11.26
N GLU A 103 -3.75 11.26 -10.58
CA GLU A 103 -4.27 10.28 -9.63
C GLU A 103 -5.06 9.22 -10.40
N GLY A 104 -4.72 7.96 -10.18
CA GLY A 104 -5.45 6.83 -10.74
C GLY A 104 -5.90 5.91 -9.62
N GLY A 105 -7.21 5.80 -9.41
CA GLY A 105 -7.78 4.80 -8.52
C GLY A 105 -8.31 3.62 -9.31
N ASP A 106 -8.24 2.42 -8.73
CA ASP A 106 -9.06 1.29 -9.20
C ASP A 106 -10.51 1.51 -8.70
N SER A 107 -11.52 1.13 -9.49
CA SER A 107 -12.92 1.17 -9.04
C SER A 107 -13.25 0.06 -8.04
N ASN A 108 -12.48 -1.04 -8.06
CA ASN A 108 -12.54 -2.13 -7.10
C ASN A 108 -12.08 -1.71 -5.71
N TYR A 109 -12.40 -2.51 -4.70
CA TYR A 109 -11.95 -2.29 -3.33
C TYR A 109 -11.69 -3.63 -2.66
N PHE A 110 -10.74 -3.64 -1.73
CA PHE A 110 -10.53 -4.76 -0.84
C PHE A 110 -11.33 -4.57 0.44
N LEU A 111 -11.84 -5.66 1.00
CA LEU A 111 -12.49 -5.62 2.30
C LEU A 111 -11.43 -5.58 3.39
N ARG A 112 -11.54 -4.59 4.28
CA ARG A 112 -10.74 -4.46 5.49
C ARG A 112 -10.78 -5.76 6.31
N PRO A 113 -9.64 -6.38 6.63
CA PRO A 113 -9.60 -7.64 7.39
C PRO A 113 -9.78 -7.36 8.89
N VAL A 114 -11.02 -7.11 9.32
CA VAL A 114 -11.38 -6.92 10.74
C VAL A 114 -11.57 -8.28 11.41
N GLY A 115 -10.88 -8.52 12.51
CA GLY A 115 -10.97 -9.74 13.31
C GLY A 115 -10.35 -10.99 12.67
N ARG A 116 -9.63 -10.83 11.57
CA ARG A 116 -8.93 -11.91 10.85
C ARG A 116 -7.67 -11.40 10.17
N THR A 117 -6.71 -12.27 9.88
CA THR A 117 -5.59 -11.96 8.99
C THR A 117 -5.95 -12.26 7.54
N ILE A 118 -5.29 -11.56 6.62
CA ILE A 118 -5.23 -11.89 5.19
C ILE A 118 -3.78 -11.85 4.72
N LYS A 119 -3.50 -12.55 3.62
CA LYS A 119 -2.24 -12.47 2.90
C LYS A 119 -2.42 -11.58 1.68
N PHE A 120 -1.46 -10.71 1.40
CA PHE A 120 -1.55 -9.76 0.31
C PHE A 120 -0.21 -9.65 -0.43
N ALA A 121 -0.29 -9.58 -1.75
CA ALA A 121 0.85 -9.37 -2.64
C ALA A 121 0.77 -8.03 -3.35
N VAL A 122 1.91 -7.38 -3.51
CA VAL A 122 2.12 -6.28 -4.45
C VAL A 122 3.26 -6.65 -5.36
N VAL A 123 2.96 -6.82 -6.64
CA VAL A 123 3.93 -7.23 -7.66
C VAL A 123 4.08 -6.10 -8.67
N PHE A 124 5.29 -5.54 -8.73
CA PHE A 124 5.72 -4.74 -9.85
C PHE A 124 6.28 -5.70 -10.90
N HIS A 125 5.75 -5.64 -12.11
CA HIS A 125 6.21 -6.48 -13.20
C HIS A 125 6.01 -5.76 -14.53
N ASP A 126 7.09 -5.61 -15.30
CA ASP A 126 7.06 -5.03 -16.65
C ASP A 126 6.21 -3.76 -16.77
N TRP A 127 6.47 -2.79 -15.88
CA TRP A 127 5.76 -1.50 -15.83
C TRP A 127 4.27 -1.59 -15.53
N ASN A 128 3.86 -2.65 -14.85
CA ASN A 128 2.55 -2.79 -14.23
C ASN A 128 2.70 -3.05 -12.73
N ILE A 129 1.69 -2.67 -11.97
CA ILE A 129 1.56 -2.97 -10.54
C ILE A 129 0.28 -3.77 -10.34
N THR A 130 0.43 -4.98 -9.79
CA THR A 130 -0.70 -5.81 -9.35
C THR A 130 -0.73 -5.84 -7.84
N ALA A 131 -1.86 -5.47 -7.25
CA ALA A 131 -2.16 -5.62 -5.83
C ALA A 131 -3.23 -6.68 -5.67
N ARG A 132 -3.01 -7.70 -4.82
CA ARG A 132 -3.90 -8.88 -4.75
C ARG A 132 -3.98 -9.49 -3.36
N VAL A 133 -5.19 -9.85 -2.94
CA VAL A 133 -5.44 -10.74 -1.80
C VAL A 133 -5.10 -12.17 -2.21
N LEU A 134 -4.28 -12.85 -1.43
CA LEU A 134 -3.88 -14.24 -1.66
C LEU A 134 -4.76 -15.20 -0.87
N ASP A 135 -4.79 -16.46 -1.32
CA ASP A 135 -5.48 -17.54 -0.61
C ASP A 135 -4.88 -17.78 0.78
N ASP A 136 -5.75 -18.18 1.72
CA ASP A 136 -5.38 -18.41 3.13
C ASP A 136 -4.30 -19.50 3.29
N ASP A 137 -4.17 -20.43 2.33
CA ASP A 137 -3.18 -21.51 2.33
C ASP A 137 -1.88 -21.15 1.60
N PHE A 138 -1.75 -19.95 1.04
CA PHE A 138 -0.53 -19.50 0.36
C PHE A 138 0.67 -19.48 1.32
N ASP A 139 1.75 -20.19 0.99
CA ASP A 139 2.92 -20.29 1.87
C ASP A 139 3.93 -19.15 1.61
N LEU A 140 3.96 -18.16 2.52
CA LEU A 140 4.91 -17.05 2.49
C LEU A 140 6.35 -17.45 2.87
N SER A 141 6.57 -18.68 3.37
CA SER A 141 7.89 -19.16 3.78
C SER A 141 8.68 -19.84 2.65
N ALA A 142 8.04 -20.11 1.52
CA ALA A 142 8.65 -20.76 0.37
C ALA A 142 9.27 -19.75 -0.62
N SER A 143 10.26 -20.21 -1.38
CA SER A 143 10.63 -19.52 -2.61
C SER A 143 9.50 -19.62 -3.61
N LEU A 144 9.18 -18.53 -4.29
CA LEU A 144 8.11 -18.49 -5.27
C LEU A 144 8.53 -19.14 -6.59
N THR A 145 7.65 -19.98 -7.13
CA THR A 145 7.78 -20.48 -8.50
C THR A 145 7.30 -19.43 -9.49
N GLN A 146 7.72 -19.55 -10.75
CA GLN A 146 7.20 -18.70 -11.82
C GLN A 146 5.68 -18.84 -11.96
N GLU A 147 5.15 -20.06 -11.82
CA GLU A 147 3.71 -20.33 -11.87
C GLU A 147 2.93 -19.59 -10.77
N GLN A 148 3.48 -19.50 -9.55
CA GLN A 148 2.86 -18.71 -8.48
C GLN A 148 2.85 -17.21 -8.80
N ILE A 149 3.93 -16.69 -9.41
CA ILE A 149 3.98 -15.28 -9.85
C ILE A 149 2.98 -15.04 -10.98
N ASP A 150 2.91 -15.93 -11.96
CA ASP A 150 2.00 -15.83 -13.10
C ASP A 150 0.53 -15.87 -12.64
N ASP A 151 0.21 -16.71 -11.65
CA ASP A 151 -1.12 -16.77 -11.04
C ASP A 151 -1.47 -15.45 -10.33
N ILE A 152 -0.55 -14.88 -9.55
CA ILE A 152 -0.76 -13.58 -8.89
C ILE A 152 -1.00 -12.47 -9.92
N LEU A 153 -0.25 -12.48 -11.02
CA LEU A 153 -0.33 -11.50 -12.10
C LEU A 153 -1.57 -11.68 -12.99
N ALA A 154 -2.23 -12.84 -12.94
CA ALA A 154 -3.44 -13.08 -13.68
C ALA A 154 -4.53 -12.06 -13.27
N TYR A 155 -5.15 -11.45 -14.27
CA TYR A 155 -6.16 -10.42 -14.10
C TYR A 155 -7.50 -10.89 -14.67
N ASP A 156 -8.55 -10.83 -13.87
CA ASP A 156 -9.95 -10.99 -14.26
C ASP A 156 -10.73 -9.71 -13.88
N ALA A 157 -11.29 -9.03 -14.88
CA ALA A 157 -12.08 -7.82 -14.64
C ALA A 157 -13.33 -8.03 -13.76
N ASN A 158 -13.72 -9.29 -13.49
CA ASN A 158 -14.84 -9.64 -12.63
C ASN A 158 -14.39 -10.13 -11.24
N ASP A 159 -13.09 -10.21 -10.99
CA ASP A 159 -12.54 -10.53 -9.68
C ASP A 159 -12.22 -9.23 -8.93
N TYR A 160 -12.74 -9.16 -7.71
CA TYR A 160 -12.56 -8.04 -6.79
C TYR A 160 -11.39 -8.27 -5.82
N SER A 161 -10.67 -9.38 -5.96
CA SER A 161 -9.52 -9.74 -5.15
C SER A 161 -8.23 -9.07 -5.61
N HIS A 162 -8.23 -8.38 -6.76
CA HIS A 162 -7.05 -7.69 -7.29
C HIS A 162 -7.33 -6.31 -7.89
N SER A 163 -6.26 -5.52 -7.98
CA SER A 163 -6.19 -4.26 -8.71
C SER A 163 -4.96 -4.23 -9.61
N LEU A 164 -5.10 -3.60 -10.78
CA LEU A 164 -4.04 -3.52 -11.81
C LEU A 164 -3.82 -2.08 -12.26
N PHE A 165 -2.57 -1.62 -12.22
CA PHE A 165 -2.17 -0.27 -12.62
C PHE A 165 -1.06 -0.32 -13.65
N SER A 166 -1.22 0.40 -14.76
CA SER A 166 -0.12 0.67 -15.68
C SER A 166 0.69 1.88 -15.21
N ILE A 167 2.01 1.69 -15.10
CA ILE A 167 2.99 2.75 -14.81
C ILE A 167 3.75 3.23 -16.06
N GLY A 168 3.62 2.55 -17.21
CA GLY A 168 3.96 3.08 -18.55
C GLY A 168 2.70 3.66 -19.24
N ASP A 169 2.77 4.63 -20.15
CA ASP A 169 3.86 5.00 -21.09
C ASP A 169 4.85 6.09 -20.64
#